data_AF-A0A352ME97-F1
#
_entry.id   AF-A0A352ME97-F1
#
_cell.length_a   1.000
_cell.length_b   1.000
_cell.length_c   1.000
_cell.angle_alpha   90.00
_cell.angle_beta   90.00
_cell.angle_gamma   90.00
#
_symmetry.space_group_name_H-M   'P 1'
#
loop_
_entity.id
_entity.type
_entity.pdbx_description
1 polymer ?
#
loop_
_entity_poly.entity_id
_entity_poly.type
_entity_poly.pdbx_seq_one_letter_code
_entity_poly.pdbx_strand_id
1 'polypeptide(L)'
;MWMTGSDMLPLPELERKYIEILASDDPTRPMITSAAMKKSTISGWSGMKMEGPYEYVPPVYWYTDTLHGGAYGFNTETGPGAQVPPVESIREMIPPESLWPINDTWEYHCGRNEFQTLDRYNKAMNERFGAPASLDEYCTKAQLLNYESIRPMFEAFQVNRYDATGIIQWMLNSSWPKLIWQLYGFDLLPNGAFYGTKKALEPLQAIYDYGKNEIVVNNSSLQSYENLSLKVRVFNLGMKELLSRDIPFGLGINDRKVVLSLPDKISGLDKAYFIDLRITSGNPEPLAINQYLLSATKDEIDWNRTTWFYSPTKKQQNLLQINDLPDVKLVSDFIFTPANDKMNLTIELENPSDHLALSVELMVLDADSGHFIAPVYLEDNYFSLLPGEKRKIEGYCYIDDLVNKSLKLKVSGLNIK
;
A
#
# COMPACT_ATOMS: atom_id res chain seq x y z
N MET A 1 1.31 -26.46 2.35
CA MET A 1 1.29 -26.61 0.89
C MET A 1 2.73 -26.66 0.42
N TRP A 2 3.04 -27.43 -0.60
CA TRP A 2 4.35 -27.46 -1.27
C TRP A 2 4.18 -27.06 -2.73
N MET A 3 4.93 -26.07 -3.17
CA MET A 3 5.01 -25.68 -4.57
C MET A 3 6.23 -26.38 -5.19
N THR A 4 5.99 -27.29 -6.13
CA THR A 4 7.04 -28.17 -6.71
C THR A 4 7.58 -27.68 -8.05
N GLY A 5 6.97 -26.64 -8.59
CA GLY A 5 7.43 -25.84 -9.73
C GLY A 5 6.87 -24.43 -9.61
N SER A 6 7.54 -23.45 -10.22
CA SER A 6 7.11 -22.05 -10.25
C SER A 6 6.49 -21.72 -11.60
N ASP A 7 7.26 -21.11 -12.50
CA ASP A 7 6.86 -20.64 -13.83
C ASP A 7 6.46 -21.80 -14.74
N MET A 8 7.10 -22.95 -14.52
CA MET A 8 7.00 -24.16 -15.32
C MET A 8 6.67 -25.38 -14.46
N LEU A 9 6.09 -26.38 -15.11
CA LEU A 9 5.80 -27.67 -14.50
C LEU A 9 7.10 -28.49 -14.32
N PRO A 10 7.24 -29.27 -13.24
CA PRO A 10 8.24 -30.33 -13.20
C PRO A 10 8.02 -31.32 -14.35
N LEU A 11 9.10 -31.95 -14.82
CA LEU A 11 8.97 -33.07 -15.77
C LEU A 11 8.15 -34.21 -15.12
N PRO A 12 7.35 -34.98 -15.88
CA PRO A 12 6.48 -36.00 -15.31
C PRO A 12 7.17 -37.02 -14.39
N GLU A 13 8.40 -37.41 -14.70
CA GLU A 13 9.18 -38.32 -13.83
C GLU A 13 9.53 -37.66 -12.49
N LEU A 14 9.91 -36.39 -12.50
CA LEU A 14 10.23 -35.62 -11.30
C LEU A 14 8.96 -35.36 -10.46
N GLU A 15 7.84 -35.05 -11.10
CA GLU A 15 6.55 -34.87 -10.43
C GLU A 15 6.13 -36.13 -9.67
N ARG A 16 6.28 -37.33 -10.27
CA ARG A 16 6.00 -38.60 -9.57
C ARG A 16 6.89 -38.80 -8.35
N LYS A 17 8.19 -38.49 -8.48
CA LYS A 17 9.13 -38.55 -7.33
C LYS A 17 8.72 -37.61 -6.22
N TYR A 18 8.29 -36.37 -6.54
CA TYR A 18 7.77 -35.45 -5.53
C TYR A 18 6.50 -35.98 -4.86
N ILE A 19 5.57 -36.56 -5.62
CA ILE A 19 4.36 -37.18 -5.06
C ILE A 19 4.73 -38.31 -4.09
N GLU A 20 5.67 -39.18 -4.47
CA GLU A 20 6.14 -40.28 -3.61
C GLU A 20 6.81 -39.77 -2.32
N ILE A 21 7.70 -38.78 -2.44
CA ILE A 21 8.37 -38.15 -1.30
C ILE A 21 7.35 -37.50 -0.36
N LEU A 22 6.42 -36.70 -0.89
CA LEU A 22 5.41 -36.04 -0.07
C LEU A 22 4.44 -37.03 0.58
N ALA A 23 4.08 -38.11 -0.11
CA ALA A 23 3.25 -39.17 0.48
C ALA A 23 3.96 -39.89 1.65
N SER A 24 5.28 -40.01 1.59
CA SER A 24 6.10 -40.59 2.67
C SER A 24 6.31 -39.60 3.83
N ASP A 25 6.76 -38.39 3.52
CA ASP A 25 7.39 -37.50 4.50
C ASP A 25 6.46 -36.38 4.99
N ASP A 26 5.46 -35.97 4.18
CA ASP A 26 4.48 -34.94 4.56
C ASP A 26 3.11 -35.14 3.88
N PRO A 27 2.39 -36.25 4.21
CA PRO A 27 1.16 -36.63 3.51
C PRO A 27 -0.03 -35.70 3.76
N THR A 28 0.13 -34.70 4.64
CA THR A 28 -0.96 -33.82 5.11
C THR A 28 -1.03 -32.49 4.36
N ARG A 29 0.05 -32.07 3.70
CA ARG A 29 0.10 -30.78 2.98
C ARG A 29 -0.14 -30.99 1.48
N PRO A 30 -0.97 -30.14 0.84
CA PRO A 30 -1.23 -30.26 -0.59
C PRO A 30 0.00 -29.88 -1.42
N MET A 31 0.13 -30.51 -2.58
CA MET A 31 1.13 -30.18 -3.60
C MET A 31 0.50 -29.32 -4.70
N ILE A 32 1.20 -28.27 -5.13
CA ILE A 32 0.88 -27.45 -6.32
C ILE A 32 2.07 -27.53 -7.28
N THR A 33 1.80 -27.69 -8.57
CA THR A 33 2.81 -27.99 -9.59
C THR A 33 3.37 -26.78 -10.31
N SER A 34 2.73 -25.61 -10.20
CA SER A 34 3.17 -24.35 -10.80
C SER A 34 2.52 -23.15 -10.10
N ALA A 35 3.26 -22.05 -10.00
CA ALA A 35 2.73 -20.74 -9.62
C ALA A 35 1.92 -20.09 -10.76
N ALA A 36 2.15 -20.49 -12.01
CA ALA A 36 1.38 -20.07 -13.18
C ALA A 36 0.20 -21.02 -13.47
N MET A 37 -0.74 -20.60 -14.33
CA MET A 37 -1.84 -21.47 -14.78
C MET A 37 -1.32 -22.50 -15.79
N LYS A 38 -0.94 -23.69 -15.31
CA LYS A 38 -0.39 -24.78 -16.12
C LYS A 38 -1.12 -26.09 -15.84
N LYS A 39 -1.19 -26.95 -16.85
CA LYS A 39 -1.82 -28.28 -16.75
C LYS A 39 -0.78 -29.38 -16.78
N SER A 40 -0.53 -30.00 -15.63
CA SER A 40 0.20 -31.27 -15.56
C SER A 40 -0.65 -32.41 -16.14
N THR A 41 0.01 -33.37 -16.78
CA THR A 41 -0.59 -34.64 -17.21
C THR A 41 -0.82 -35.61 -16.05
N ILE A 42 -0.25 -35.36 -14.88
CA ILE A 42 -0.38 -36.19 -13.67
C ILE A 42 -1.33 -35.51 -12.68
N SER A 43 -0.98 -34.34 -12.14
CA SER A 43 -1.78 -33.66 -11.10
C SER A 43 -2.86 -32.71 -11.64
N GLY A 44 -2.95 -32.48 -12.95
CA GLY A 44 -3.96 -31.59 -13.53
C GLY A 44 -3.57 -30.10 -13.46
N TRP A 45 -4.58 -29.23 -13.36
CA TRP A 45 -4.37 -27.77 -13.32
C TRP A 45 -3.79 -27.32 -11.98
N SER A 46 -2.81 -26.40 -12.02
CA SER A 46 -2.24 -25.78 -10.82
C SER A 46 -3.25 -24.94 -10.04
N GLY A 47 -4.25 -24.35 -10.72
CA GLY A 47 -5.27 -23.49 -10.09
C GLY A 47 -4.75 -22.11 -9.66
N MET A 48 -3.57 -21.71 -10.15
CA MET A 48 -2.87 -20.47 -9.82
C MET A 48 -2.72 -19.59 -11.06
N LYS A 49 -2.36 -18.31 -10.90
CA LYS A 49 -1.99 -17.42 -12.02
C LYS A 49 -0.73 -16.62 -11.71
N MET A 50 0.00 -16.31 -12.78
CA MET A 50 1.26 -15.56 -12.82
C MET A 50 1.27 -14.76 -14.14
N GLU A 51 0.36 -13.81 -14.25
CA GLU A 51 0.10 -13.06 -15.49
C GLU A 51 0.56 -11.59 -15.39
N GLY A 52 1.45 -11.30 -14.43
CA GLY A 52 1.84 -9.95 -14.06
C GLY A 52 0.71 -9.15 -13.39
N PRO A 53 0.87 -7.83 -13.24
CA PRO A 53 2.04 -7.04 -13.63
C PRO A 53 3.20 -7.16 -12.62
N TYR A 54 4.36 -6.65 -13.03
CA TYR A 54 5.56 -6.46 -12.22
C TYR A 54 6.09 -5.02 -12.34
N GLU A 55 5.31 -4.13 -12.95
CA GLU A 55 5.60 -2.72 -13.18
C GLU A 55 4.38 -1.86 -12.83
N TYR A 56 4.57 -0.53 -12.76
CA TYR A 56 3.51 0.39 -12.35
C TYR A 56 2.22 0.15 -13.13
N VAL A 57 1.11 -0.04 -12.42
CA VAL A 57 -0.26 0.02 -12.95
C VAL A 57 -1.09 0.94 -12.04
N PRO A 58 -2.08 1.66 -12.57
CA PRO A 58 -2.89 2.55 -11.77
C PRO A 58 -3.84 1.75 -10.86
N PRO A 59 -4.31 2.30 -9.73
CA PRO A 59 -5.23 1.66 -8.79
C PRO A 59 -6.39 0.89 -9.43
N VAL A 60 -7.00 1.46 -10.47
CA VAL A 60 -8.18 0.91 -11.15
C VAL A 60 -7.90 -0.43 -11.86
N TYR A 61 -6.64 -0.71 -12.21
CA TYR A 61 -6.24 -1.96 -12.86
C TYR A 61 -6.71 -3.18 -12.06
N TRP A 62 -6.48 -3.17 -10.74
CA TRP A 62 -6.74 -4.31 -9.87
C TRP A 62 -8.23 -4.67 -9.77
N TYR A 63 -9.11 -3.68 -9.98
CA TYR A 63 -10.56 -3.86 -9.93
C TYR A 63 -11.17 -4.21 -11.30
N THR A 64 -10.52 -3.84 -12.40
CA THR A 64 -11.11 -3.90 -13.75
C THR A 64 -10.50 -4.98 -14.64
N ASP A 65 -9.26 -5.39 -14.40
CA ASP A 65 -8.66 -6.48 -15.14
C ASP A 65 -9.27 -7.84 -14.75
N THR A 66 -9.62 -8.63 -15.75
CA THR A 66 -10.19 -9.98 -15.61
C THR A 66 -9.41 -11.05 -16.38
N LEU A 67 -8.30 -10.66 -17.02
CA LEU A 67 -7.51 -11.54 -17.88
C LEU A 67 -6.08 -11.76 -17.38
N HIS A 68 -5.54 -10.82 -16.59
CA HIS A 68 -4.16 -10.83 -16.14
C HIS A 68 -4.08 -10.78 -14.59
N GLY A 69 -3.58 -9.67 -14.05
CA GLY A 69 -3.27 -9.49 -12.63
C GLY A 69 -4.43 -9.09 -11.72
N GLY A 70 -5.58 -8.71 -12.28
CA GLY A 70 -6.73 -8.19 -11.51
C GLY A 70 -7.30 -9.17 -10.48
N ALA A 71 -8.22 -8.71 -9.64
CA ALA A 71 -8.69 -9.46 -8.47
C ALA A 71 -9.64 -10.63 -8.82
N TYR A 72 -9.05 -11.75 -9.26
CA TYR A 72 -9.68 -13.05 -9.47
C TYR A 72 -8.63 -14.18 -9.36
N GLY A 73 -9.06 -15.39 -9.01
CA GLY A 73 -8.20 -16.54 -8.81
C GLY A 73 -7.13 -16.31 -7.73
N PHE A 74 -6.09 -17.15 -7.75
CA PHE A 74 -4.95 -17.01 -6.85
C PHE A 74 -3.76 -16.43 -7.62
N ASN A 75 -3.43 -15.16 -7.39
CA ASN A 75 -2.28 -14.50 -8.00
C ASN A 75 -1.02 -14.73 -7.16
N THR A 76 -0.11 -15.57 -7.65
CA THR A 76 1.01 -16.10 -6.87
C THR A 76 2.20 -15.17 -6.76
N GLU A 77 2.26 -14.17 -7.64
CA GLU A 77 3.31 -13.14 -7.63
C GLU A 77 2.91 -11.99 -8.56
N THR A 78 2.70 -10.81 -8.00
CA THR A 78 2.42 -9.60 -8.76
C THR A 78 2.66 -8.37 -7.91
N GLY A 79 2.82 -7.20 -8.52
CA GLY A 79 2.84 -5.95 -7.79
C GLY A 79 2.94 -4.74 -8.72
N PRO A 80 2.79 -3.53 -8.18
CA PRO A 80 2.86 -2.28 -8.95
C PRO A 80 4.30 -1.85 -9.28
N GLY A 81 5.26 -2.79 -9.33
CA GLY A 81 6.63 -2.50 -9.73
C GLY A 81 7.49 -1.83 -8.67
N ALA A 82 7.90 -0.58 -8.93
CA ALA A 82 8.81 0.13 -8.05
C ALA A 82 8.17 0.47 -6.69
N GLN A 83 8.97 0.36 -5.62
CA GLN A 83 8.66 0.85 -4.27
C GLN A 83 9.90 1.53 -3.71
N VAL A 84 10.13 2.75 -4.19
CA VAL A 84 11.29 3.57 -3.81
C VAL A 84 11.26 3.82 -2.29
N PRO A 85 12.34 3.50 -1.54
CA PRO A 85 12.33 3.62 -0.09
C PRO A 85 12.40 5.09 0.38
N PRO A 86 12.23 5.36 1.69
CA PRO A 86 12.39 6.68 2.27
C PRO A 86 13.79 7.28 1.98
N VAL A 87 13.90 8.60 2.11
CA VAL A 87 15.13 9.32 1.73
C VAL A 87 16.35 8.88 2.55
N GLU A 88 16.12 8.44 3.79
CA GLU A 88 17.13 7.88 4.68
C GLU A 88 17.80 6.65 4.07
N SER A 89 17.01 5.68 3.60
CA SER A 89 17.52 4.49 2.89
C SER A 89 18.23 4.88 1.59
N ILE A 90 17.73 5.88 0.86
CA ILE A 90 18.40 6.38 -0.36
C ILE A 90 19.79 6.93 -0.03
N ARG A 91 19.93 7.71 1.05
CA ARG A 91 21.21 8.29 1.48
C ARG A 91 22.22 7.24 1.95
N GLU A 92 21.77 6.09 2.43
CA GLU A 92 22.65 4.96 2.74
C GLU A 92 23.03 4.13 1.51
N MET A 93 22.14 4.06 0.53
CA MET A 93 22.31 3.25 -0.68
C MET A 93 23.12 3.94 -1.76
N ILE A 94 22.92 5.26 -1.95
CA ILE A 94 23.45 6.02 -3.08
C ILE A 94 24.53 7.00 -2.59
N PRO A 95 25.73 7.02 -3.22
CA PRO A 95 26.78 7.97 -2.88
C PRO A 95 26.33 9.44 -2.97
N PRO A 96 26.84 10.34 -2.11
CA PRO A 96 26.41 11.74 -2.04
C PRO A 96 26.43 12.49 -3.39
N GLU A 97 27.43 12.23 -4.23
CA GLU A 97 27.61 12.84 -5.54
C GLU A 97 26.59 12.36 -6.59
N SER A 98 25.92 11.24 -6.34
CA SER A 98 24.94 10.60 -7.22
C SER A 98 23.51 10.65 -6.67
N LEU A 99 23.29 11.35 -5.54
CA LEU A 99 21.99 11.36 -4.86
C LEU A 99 20.87 11.97 -5.69
N TRP A 100 21.16 13.01 -6.49
CA TRP A 100 20.15 13.73 -7.26
C TRP A 100 20.76 14.48 -8.45
N PRO A 101 20.14 14.45 -9.65
CA PRO A 101 18.94 13.69 -10.02
C PRO A 101 19.21 12.19 -10.22
N ILE A 102 18.15 11.39 -10.43
CA ILE A 102 18.23 9.96 -10.75
C ILE A 102 19.18 9.74 -11.93
N ASN A 103 20.05 8.75 -11.79
CA ASN A 103 21.11 8.40 -12.75
C ASN A 103 21.39 6.89 -12.69
N ASP A 104 22.35 6.41 -13.47
CA ASP A 104 22.75 5.00 -13.58
C ASP A 104 23.06 4.34 -12.23
N THR A 105 23.49 5.10 -11.21
CA THR A 105 23.71 4.58 -9.86
C THR A 105 22.40 4.14 -9.21
N TRP A 106 21.30 4.87 -9.42
CA TRP A 106 19.98 4.43 -8.97
C TRP A 106 19.54 3.19 -9.75
N GLU A 107 19.67 3.22 -11.08
CA GLU A 107 19.23 2.12 -11.96
C GLU A 107 19.97 0.81 -11.67
N TYR A 108 21.20 0.87 -11.16
CA TYR A 108 21.93 -0.29 -10.64
C TYR A 108 21.16 -1.02 -9.52
N HIS A 109 20.38 -0.31 -8.71
CA HIS A 109 19.55 -0.84 -7.62
C HIS A 109 18.12 -1.22 -8.06
N CYS A 110 17.85 -1.20 -9.38
CA CYS A 110 16.62 -1.73 -9.96
C CYS A 110 16.79 -3.21 -10.39
N GLY A 111 15.94 -3.68 -11.29
CA GLY A 111 15.98 -5.02 -11.85
C GLY A 111 16.86 -5.12 -13.09
N ARG A 112 16.69 -6.22 -13.84
CA ARG A 112 17.32 -6.42 -15.15
C ARG A 112 16.28 -6.36 -16.26
N ASN A 113 16.73 -6.34 -17.51
CA ASN A 113 15.88 -6.35 -18.69
C ASN A 113 14.86 -5.20 -18.66
N GLU A 114 13.55 -5.52 -18.68
CA GLU A 114 12.46 -4.55 -18.71
C GLU A 114 12.36 -3.69 -17.44
N PHE A 115 13.04 -4.11 -16.35
CA PHE A 115 12.98 -3.53 -15.01
C PHE A 115 14.23 -2.73 -14.61
N GLN A 116 15.07 -2.32 -15.58
CA GLN A 116 16.32 -1.59 -15.31
C GLN A 116 16.11 -0.15 -14.86
N THR A 117 14.97 0.45 -15.19
CA THR A 117 14.72 1.90 -15.04
C THR A 117 13.52 2.17 -14.14
N LEU A 118 13.45 3.39 -13.60
CA LEU A 118 12.27 3.92 -12.90
C LEU A 118 11.36 4.75 -13.81
N ASP A 119 11.53 4.67 -15.13
CA ASP A 119 10.86 5.52 -16.12
C ASP A 119 9.33 5.45 -16.05
N ARG A 120 8.74 4.25 -15.95
CA ARG A 120 7.29 4.06 -15.86
C ARG A 120 6.71 4.61 -14.56
N TYR A 121 7.40 4.35 -13.45
CA TYR A 121 7.07 4.88 -12.13
C TYR A 121 7.18 6.42 -12.09
N ASN A 122 8.27 6.97 -12.60
CA ASN A 122 8.51 8.42 -12.66
C ASN A 122 7.54 9.11 -13.62
N LYS A 123 7.19 8.49 -14.75
CA LYS A 123 6.14 9.00 -15.64
C LYS A 123 4.80 9.10 -14.91
N ALA A 124 4.41 8.06 -14.18
CA ALA A 124 3.20 8.10 -13.36
C ALA A 124 3.27 9.19 -12.30
N MET A 125 4.37 9.28 -11.54
CA MET A 125 4.59 10.35 -10.55
C MET A 125 4.44 11.74 -11.19
N ASN A 126 5.12 11.99 -12.32
CA ASN A 126 5.13 13.30 -12.97
C ASN A 126 3.75 13.70 -13.49
N GLU A 127 3.02 12.77 -14.11
CA GLU A 127 1.68 13.03 -14.65
C GLU A 127 0.64 13.23 -13.55
N ARG A 128 0.82 12.56 -12.40
CA ARG A 128 -0.12 12.62 -11.27
C ARG A 128 0.18 13.78 -10.33
N PHE A 129 1.42 13.88 -9.87
CA PHE A 129 1.86 14.76 -8.78
C PHE A 129 2.78 15.89 -9.24
N GLY A 130 3.27 15.86 -10.48
CA GLY A 130 4.21 16.84 -10.99
C GLY A 130 5.65 16.46 -10.65
N ALA A 131 6.57 16.80 -11.57
CA ALA A 131 7.97 16.44 -11.45
C ALA A 131 8.59 17.06 -10.18
N PRO A 132 9.26 16.26 -9.33
CA PRO A 132 9.89 16.77 -8.12
C PRO A 132 11.13 17.60 -8.45
N ALA A 133 11.35 18.67 -7.67
CA ALA A 133 12.49 19.57 -7.84
C ALA A 133 13.73 19.14 -7.03
N SER A 134 13.58 18.25 -6.06
CA SER A 134 14.64 17.81 -5.14
C SER A 134 14.51 16.33 -4.75
N LEU A 135 15.57 15.78 -4.17
CA LEU A 135 15.58 14.43 -3.60
C LEU A 135 14.48 14.25 -2.54
N ASP A 136 14.37 15.20 -1.60
CA ASP A 136 13.39 15.09 -0.52
C ASP A 136 11.96 15.12 -1.09
N GLU A 137 11.67 16.00 -2.06
CA GLU A 137 10.37 16.03 -2.72
C GLU A 137 10.09 14.75 -3.52
N TYR A 138 11.09 14.19 -4.20
CA TYR A 138 10.97 12.91 -4.90
C TYR A 138 10.62 11.77 -3.95
N CYS A 139 11.36 11.63 -2.85
CA CYS A 139 11.12 10.58 -1.87
C CYS A 139 9.78 10.74 -1.14
N THR A 140 9.35 11.97 -0.81
CA THR A 140 8.02 12.22 -0.23
C THR A 140 6.90 11.86 -1.21
N LYS A 141 6.98 12.28 -2.47
CA LYS A 141 6.01 11.89 -3.51
C LYS A 141 6.04 10.38 -3.78
N ALA A 142 7.21 9.76 -3.69
CA ALA A 142 7.36 8.33 -3.84
C ALA A 142 6.62 7.55 -2.75
N GLN A 143 6.66 7.99 -1.48
CA GLN A 143 5.93 7.30 -0.42
C GLN A 143 4.41 7.37 -0.63
N LEU A 144 3.89 8.51 -1.07
CA LEU A 144 2.49 8.63 -1.47
C LEU A 144 2.15 7.69 -2.64
N LEU A 145 2.99 7.65 -3.69
CA LEU A 145 2.78 6.77 -4.84
C LEU A 145 2.84 5.29 -4.47
N ASN A 146 3.79 4.91 -3.60
CA ASN A 146 3.95 3.54 -3.11
C ASN A 146 2.71 3.10 -2.34
N TYR A 147 2.24 3.94 -1.41
CA TYR A 147 1.03 3.68 -0.62
C TYR A 147 -0.19 3.52 -1.53
N GLU A 148 -0.38 4.46 -2.45
CA GLU A 148 -1.55 4.53 -3.30
C GLU A 148 -1.57 3.48 -4.41
N SER A 149 -0.40 2.99 -4.86
CA SER A 149 -0.32 1.94 -5.89
C SER A 149 -0.53 0.53 -5.33
N ILE A 150 -0.06 0.27 -4.10
CA ILE A 150 -0.14 -1.06 -3.48
C ILE A 150 -1.47 -1.31 -2.77
N ARG A 151 -2.02 -0.31 -2.07
CA ARG A 151 -3.23 -0.49 -1.26
C ARG A 151 -4.41 -1.00 -2.10
N PRO A 152 -4.72 -0.45 -3.29
CA PRO A 152 -5.82 -0.90 -4.13
C PRO A 152 -5.67 -2.34 -4.61
N MET A 153 -4.44 -2.85 -4.73
CA MET A 153 -4.17 -4.24 -5.09
C MET A 153 -4.76 -5.20 -4.06
N PHE A 154 -4.43 -5.00 -2.78
CA PHE A 154 -4.95 -5.84 -1.70
C PHE A 154 -6.44 -5.58 -1.44
N GLU A 155 -6.88 -4.32 -1.48
CA GLU A 155 -8.28 -3.96 -1.31
C GLU A 155 -9.18 -4.63 -2.37
N ALA A 156 -8.76 -4.68 -3.64
CA ALA A 156 -9.52 -5.34 -4.70
C ALA A 156 -9.70 -6.85 -4.43
N PHE A 157 -8.65 -7.53 -3.96
CA PHE A 157 -8.72 -8.95 -3.58
C PHE A 157 -9.61 -9.18 -2.35
N GLN A 158 -9.63 -8.23 -1.40
CA GLN A 158 -10.57 -8.27 -0.27
C GLN A 158 -12.02 -8.13 -0.73
N VAL A 159 -12.29 -7.15 -1.60
CA VAL A 159 -13.63 -6.89 -2.17
C VAL A 159 -14.13 -8.08 -3.00
N ASN A 160 -13.25 -8.73 -3.76
CA ASN A 160 -13.58 -9.85 -4.64
C ASN A 160 -13.27 -11.23 -4.06
N ARG A 161 -13.05 -11.36 -2.74
CA ARG A 161 -12.58 -12.58 -2.06
C ARG A 161 -13.25 -13.92 -2.42
N TYR A 162 -14.50 -13.89 -2.89
CA TYR A 162 -15.22 -15.11 -3.29
C TYR A 162 -14.81 -15.60 -4.69
N ASP A 163 -14.27 -14.71 -5.53
CA ASP A 163 -13.71 -15.00 -6.85
C ASP A 163 -12.16 -14.89 -6.84
N ALA A 164 -11.59 -14.08 -5.95
CA ALA A 164 -10.18 -13.82 -5.78
C ALA A 164 -9.63 -14.56 -4.55
N THR A 165 -9.08 -15.74 -4.77
CA THR A 165 -8.76 -16.72 -3.71
C THR A 165 -7.40 -16.50 -3.03
N GLY A 166 -6.57 -15.59 -3.55
CA GLY A 166 -5.34 -15.18 -2.87
C GLY A 166 -4.47 -14.26 -3.72
N ILE A 167 -3.63 -13.49 -3.07
CA ILE A 167 -2.61 -12.65 -3.70
C ILE A 167 -1.32 -12.67 -2.90
N ILE A 168 -0.19 -12.74 -3.60
CA ILE A 168 1.15 -12.57 -3.03
C ILE A 168 1.81 -11.37 -3.70
N GLN A 169 2.15 -10.36 -2.88
CA GLN A 169 2.92 -9.21 -3.33
C GLN A 169 4.31 -9.64 -3.76
N TRP A 170 4.74 -9.15 -4.92
CA TRP A 170 6.10 -9.26 -5.43
C TRP A 170 6.88 -7.97 -5.10
N MET A 171 7.67 -7.93 -4.03
CA MET A 171 7.91 -8.95 -3.00
C MET A 171 7.67 -8.36 -1.59
N LEU A 172 7.70 -9.21 -0.58
CA LEU A 172 7.64 -8.78 0.82
C LEU A 172 8.77 -7.81 1.17
N ASN A 173 10.00 -8.13 0.79
CA ASN A 173 11.21 -7.38 1.12
C ASN A 173 12.28 -7.54 0.04
N SER A 174 13.42 -6.87 0.24
CA SER A 174 14.60 -7.03 -0.61
C SER A 174 15.77 -7.70 0.13
N SER A 175 16.57 -8.48 -0.61
CA SER A 175 17.79 -9.13 -0.12
C SER A 175 19.03 -8.23 -0.09
N TRP A 176 18.94 -7.02 -0.65
CA TRP A 176 19.99 -5.99 -0.70
C TRP A 176 19.35 -4.61 -0.96
N PRO A 177 20.06 -3.48 -0.84
CA PRO A 177 19.48 -2.16 -1.14
C PRO A 177 18.90 -2.13 -2.56
N LYS A 178 17.60 -1.89 -2.69
CA LYS A 178 16.83 -1.89 -3.95
C LYS A 178 15.81 -0.77 -4.00
N LEU A 179 15.30 -0.52 -5.20
CA LEU A 179 14.26 0.46 -5.51
C LEU A 179 12.90 -0.16 -5.91
N ILE A 180 12.85 -1.49 -6.09
CA ILE A 180 11.67 -2.20 -6.62
C ILE A 180 11.31 -3.41 -5.77
N TRP A 181 10.04 -3.82 -5.85
CA TRP A 181 9.51 -5.07 -5.31
C TRP A 181 9.78 -5.29 -3.81
N GLN A 182 9.36 -4.35 -2.98
CA GLN A 182 9.57 -4.40 -1.53
C GLN A 182 8.51 -3.63 -0.73
N LEU A 183 8.11 -4.16 0.42
CA LEU A 183 7.35 -3.40 1.42
C LEU A 183 8.29 -2.71 2.42
N TYR A 184 9.39 -3.37 2.79
CA TYR A 184 10.47 -2.80 3.59
C TYR A 184 11.83 -3.13 2.98
N GLY A 185 12.79 -2.23 3.17
CA GLY A 185 14.12 -2.33 2.59
C GLY A 185 15.01 -3.37 3.28
N PHE A 186 16.24 -3.51 2.76
CA PHE A 186 17.30 -4.32 3.37
C PHE A 186 17.69 -3.83 4.77
N ASP A 187 17.53 -2.53 5.01
CA ASP A 187 17.69 -1.82 6.27
C ASP A 187 16.52 -2.01 7.25
N LEU A 188 15.54 -2.84 6.90
CA LEU A 188 14.31 -3.12 7.67
C LEU A 188 13.40 -1.90 7.86
N LEU A 189 13.64 -0.80 7.14
CA LEU A 189 12.81 0.39 7.21
C LEU A 189 11.54 0.20 6.35
N PRO A 190 10.32 0.25 6.94
CA PRO A 190 9.09 0.15 6.18
C PRO A 190 8.83 1.43 5.37
N ASN A 191 8.40 1.28 4.12
CA ASN A 191 8.09 2.39 3.24
C ASN A 191 6.56 2.61 3.11
N GLY A 192 6.13 3.56 2.28
CA GLY A 192 4.70 3.81 2.03
C GLY A 192 3.93 2.58 1.55
N ALA A 193 4.57 1.65 0.83
CA ALA A 193 3.92 0.42 0.40
C ALA A 193 3.66 -0.56 1.55
N PHE A 194 4.54 -0.62 2.56
CA PHE A 194 4.27 -1.40 3.78
C PHE A 194 2.98 -0.94 4.46
N TYR A 195 2.85 0.37 4.68
CA TYR A 195 1.68 0.91 5.38
C TYR A 195 0.42 0.92 4.49
N GLY A 196 0.56 1.06 3.17
CA GLY A 196 -0.56 0.86 2.23
C GLY A 196 -1.07 -0.58 2.26
N THR A 197 -0.16 -1.56 2.33
CA THR A 197 -0.49 -2.98 2.50
C THR A 197 -1.12 -3.25 3.87
N LYS A 198 -0.51 -2.75 4.95
CA LYS A 198 -1.03 -2.88 6.32
C LYS A 198 -2.44 -2.30 6.43
N LYS A 199 -2.67 -1.11 5.85
CA LYS A 199 -4.00 -0.50 5.76
C LYS A 199 -4.95 -1.44 5.03
N ALA A 200 -4.66 -1.86 3.80
CA ALA A 200 -5.53 -2.73 2.98
C ALA A 200 -5.88 -4.10 3.59
N LEU A 201 -5.11 -4.55 4.59
CA LEU A 201 -5.27 -5.83 5.26
C LEU A 201 -5.82 -5.71 6.68
N GLU A 202 -6.26 -4.52 7.10
CA GLU A 202 -6.97 -4.35 8.36
C GLU A 202 -8.23 -5.25 8.39
N PRO A 203 -8.54 -5.94 9.50
CA PRO A 203 -9.64 -6.89 9.52
C PRO A 203 -11.02 -6.26 9.29
N LEU A 204 -11.24 -5.00 9.68
CA LEU A 204 -12.48 -4.26 9.49
C LEU A 204 -12.18 -2.96 8.75
N GLN A 205 -12.78 -2.75 7.58
CA GLN A 205 -12.47 -1.60 6.73
C GLN A 205 -13.65 -1.10 5.91
N ALA A 206 -13.57 0.16 5.49
CA ALA A 206 -14.34 0.71 4.38
C ALA A 206 -13.39 0.98 3.21
N ILE A 207 -13.74 0.46 2.04
CA ILE A 207 -12.90 0.43 0.84
C ILE A 207 -13.60 1.20 -0.27
N TYR A 208 -12.87 2.06 -0.97
CA TYR A 208 -13.34 2.67 -2.22
C TYR A 208 -12.94 1.78 -3.41
N ASP A 209 -13.94 1.19 -4.07
CA ASP A 209 -13.79 0.41 -5.29
C ASP A 209 -13.60 1.34 -6.49
N TYR A 210 -12.37 1.39 -7.02
CA TYR A 210 -12.01 2.23 -8.16
C TYR A 210 -12.69 1.83 -9.46
N GLY A 211 -13.06 0.56 -9.63
CA GLY A 211 -13.67 0.03 -10.85
C GLY A 211 -15.16 0.36 -10.96
N LYS A 212 -15.86 0.40 -9.83
CA LYS A 212 -17.32 0.64 -9.78
C LYS A 212 -17.73 1.96 -9.16
N ASN A 213 -16.80 2.74 -8.62
CA ASN A 213 -17.09 3.98 -7.88
C ASN A 213 -18.00 3.73 -6.66
N GLU A 214 -17.76 2.61 -5.97
CA GLU A 214 -18.56 2.13 -4.84
C GLU A 214 -17.76 2.18 -3.54
N ILE A 215 -18.47 2.27 -2.41
CA ILE A 215 -17.93 2.07 -1.08
C ILE A 215 -18.36 0.71 -0.57
N VAL A 216 -17.37 -0.12 -0.24
CA VAL A 216 -17.54 -1.49 0.24
C VAL A 216 -17.05 -1.56 1.68
N VAL A 217 -17.90 -2.01 2.59
CA VAL A 217 -17.47 -2.36 3.95
C VAL A 217 -17.06 -3.83 3.98
N ASN A 218 -15.95 -4.12 4.66
CA ASN A 218 -15.24 -5.39 4.58
C ASN A 218 -14.87 -5.88 5.96
N ASN A 219 -15.12 -7.17 6.24
CA ASN A 219 -14.70 -7.84 7.46
C ASN A 219 -13.96 -9.15 7.10
N SER A 220 -12.65 -9.24 7.33
CA SER A 220 -11.86 -10.47 7.18
C SER A 220 -11.52 -11.15 8.52
N SER A 221 -12.23 -10.81 9.59
CA SER A 221 -12.07 -11.42 10.91
C SER A 221 -13.06 -12.57 11.16
N LEU A 222 -12.84 -13.29 12.27
CA LEU A 222 -13.75 -14.31 12.81
C LEU A 222 -14.81 -13.74 13.76
N GLN A 223 -14.95 -12.42 13.83
CA GLN A 223 -15.94 -11.73 14.64
C GLN A 223 -17.02 -11.11 13.73
N SER A 224 -18.29 -11.22 14.12
CA SER A 224 -19.37 -10.42 13.51
C SER A 224 -19.48 -9.06 14.18
N TYR A 225 -19.87 -8.04 13.42
CA TYR A 225 -20.10 -6.69 13.90
C TYR A 225 -21.53 -6.25 13.59
N GLU A 226 -22.27 -5.86 14.61
CA GLU A 226 -23.64 -5.35 14.50
C GLU A 226 -23.68 -3.87 14.87
N ASN A 227 -24.71 -3.15 14.41
CA ASN A 227 -24.94 -1.74 14.73
C ASN A 227 -23.75 -0.82 14.42
N LEU A 228 -23.05 -1.09 13.32
CA LEU A 228 -22.02 -0.19 12.81
C LEU A 228 -22.68 0.96 12.04
N SER A 229 -21.96 2.08 11.96
CA SER A 229 -22.24 3.12 10.98
C SER A 229 -20.99 3.47 10.18
N LEU A 230 -21.18 3.70 8.88
CA LEU A 230 -20.16 4.24 8.00
C LEU A 230 -20.46 5.72 7.75
N LYS A 231 -19.54 6.58 8.18
CA LYS A 231 -19.51 7.99 7.78
C LYS A 231 -18.68 8.12 6.50
N VAL A 232 -19.34 8.53 5.41
CA VAL A 232 -18.71 8.84 4.12
C VAL A 232 -18.70 10.35 3.93
N ARG A 233 -17.51 10.94 3.85
CA ARG A 233 -17.34 12.36 3.54
C ARG A 233 -16.49 12.56 2.32
N VAL A 234 -16.87 13.52 1.49
CA VAL A 234 -16.07 13.97 0.34
C VAL A 234 -15.78 15.45 0.53
N PHE A 235 -14.51 15.82 0.43
CA PHE A 235 -14.03 17.19 0.53
C PHE A 235 -13.33 17.60 -0.75
N ASN A 236 -13.30 18.89 -1.06
CA ASN A 236 -12.22 19.39 -1.91
C ASN A 236 -10.90 19.53 -1.11
N LEU A 237 -9.79 19.86 -1.78
CA LEU A 237 -8.50 20.02 -1.09
C LEU A 237 -8.44 21.22 -0.12
N GLY A 238 -9.36 22.18 -0.26
CA GLY A 238 -9.58 23.26 0.73
C GLY A 238 -10.43 22.85 1.93
N MET A 239 -10.66 21.54 2.13
CA MET A 239 -11.45 20.97 3.24
C MET A 239 -12.91 21.43 3.32
N LYS A 240 -13.47 21.94 2.22
CA LYS A 240 -14.91 22.17 2.10
C LYS A 240 -15.60 20.83 1.88
N GLU A 241 -16.51 20.47 2.78
CA GLU A 241 -17.34 19.27 2.64
C GLU A 241 -18.34 19.43 1.48
N LEU A 242 -18.30 18.48 0.54
CA LEU A 242 -19.13 18.42 -0.67
C LEU A 242 -20.21 17.35 -0.58
N LEU A 243 -19.95 16.28 0.18
CA LEU A 243 -20.88 15.19 0.44
C LEU A 243 -20.64 14.66 1.85
N SER A 244 -21.74 14.31 2.53
CA SER A 244 -21.73 13.67 3.84
C SER A 244 -22.89 12.70 3.96
N ARG A 245 -22.59 11.45 4.29
CA ARG A 245 -23.56 10.38 4.50
C ARG A 245 -23.18 9.58 5.73
N ASP A 246 -24.18 9.15 6.48
CA ASP A 246 -24.05 8.27 7.63
C ASP A 246 -24.95 7.06 7.34
N ILE A 247 -24.35 5.87 7.24
CA ILE A 247 -25.00 4.68 6.69
C ILE A 247 -24.89 3.56 7.72
N PRO A 248 -26.00 3.13 8.35
CA PRO A 248 -25.97 2.01 9.27
C PRO A 248 -25.76 0.69 8.52
N PHE A 249 -24.99 -0.21 9.09
CA PHE A 249 -24.76 -1.54 8.54
C PHE A 249 -24.37 -2.56 9.63
N GLY A 250 -24.31 -3.82 9.25
CA GLY A 250 -23.69 -4.90 10.02
C GLY A 250 -22.90 -5.81 9.09
N LEU A 251 -21.91 -6.52 9.61
CA LEU A 251 -21.05 -7.44 8.87
C LEU A 251 -20.93 -8.77 9.63
N GLY A 252 -21.24 -9.87 8.94
CA GLY A 252 -20.96 -11.20 9.46
C GLY A 252 -19.46 -11.54 9.43
N ILE A 253 -19.13 -12.74 9.90
CA ILE A 253 -17.79 -13.33 9.79
C ILE A 253 -17.40 -13.43 8.30
N ASN A 254 -16.20 -12.97 7.95
CA ASN A 254 -15.68 -13.01 6.58
C ASN A 254 -16.62 -12.41 5.51
N ASP A 255 -17.40 -11.39 5.88
CA ASP A 255 -18.43 -10.76 5.05
C ASP A 255 -17.95 -9.46 4.37
N ARG A 256 -18.64 -9.05 3.31
CA ARG A 256 -18.45 -7.76 2.64
C ARG A 256 -19.77 -7.25 2.08
N LYS A 257 -19.99 -5.94 2.09
CA LYS A 257 -21.21 -5.30 1.55
C LYS A 257 -20.89 -4.02 0.81
N VAL A 258 -21.49 -3.85 -0.37
CA VAL A 258 -21.58 -2.54 -1.01
C VAL A 258 -22.62 -1.73 -0.22
N VAL A 259 -22.24 -0.54 0.25
CA VAL A 259 -23.12 0.31 1.08
C VAL A 259 -23.48 1.63 0.43
N LEU A 260 -22.69 2.07 -0.55
CA LEU A 260 -22.94 3.31 -1.29
C LEU A 260 -22.27 3.25 -2.66
N SER A 261 -22.98 3.65 -3.72
CA SER A 261 -22.34 4.08 -4.97
C SER A 261 -22.17 5.60 -4.90
N LEU A 262 -20.95 6.09 -5.11
CA LEU A 262 -20.74 7.54 -5.18
C LEU A 262 -21.39 8.09 -6.45
N PRO A 263 -22.04 9.26 -6.39
CA PRO A 263 -22.62 9.85 -7.58
C PRO A 263 -21.52 10.26 -8.56
N ASP A 264 -21.73 10.00 -9.86
CA ASP A 264 -20.80 10.38 -10.94
C ASP A 264 -20.55 11.89 -11.00
N LYS A 265 -21.49 12.67 -10.48
CA LYS A 265 -21.41 14.13 -10.37
C LYS A 265 -21.69 14.55 -8.95
N ILE A 266 -20.67 15.02 -8.26
CA ILE A 266 -20.79 15.75 -7.00
C ILE A 266 -20.77 17.25 -7.33
N SER A 267 -21.78 17.99 -6.87
CA SER A 267 -21.86 19.43 -7.13
C SER A 267 -20.69 20.15 -6.49
N GLY A 268 -19.99 20.99 -7.27
CA GLY A 268 -18.80 21.71 -6.79
C GLY A 268 -17.56 20.83 -6.58
N LEU A 269 -17.52 19.63 -7.18
CA LEU A 269 -16.33 18.78 -7.16
C LEU A 269 -15.19 19.43 -7.95
N ASP A 270 -14.08 19.65 -7.27
CA ASP A 270 -12.85 20.14 -7.86
C ASP A 270 -12.13 19.05 -8.66
N LYS A 271 -11.05 19.43 -9.36
CA LYS A 271 -10.24 18.48 -10.15
C LYS A 271 -9.66 17.37 -9.28
N ALA A 272 -9.24 17.69 -8.05
CA ALA A 272 -8.79 16.76 -7.05
C ALA A 272 -9.66 16.91 -5.79
N TYR A 273 -9.94 15.80 -5.12
CA TYR A 273 -10.82 15.73 -3.96
C TYR A 273 -10.35 14.63 -3.01
N PHE A 274 -10.85 14.70 -1.78
CA PHE A 274 -10.46 13.80 -0.70
C PHE A 274 -11.68 13.08 -0.16
N ILE A 275 -11.61 11.76 -0.03
CA ILE A 275 -12.65 10.94 0.61
C ILE A 275 -12.15 10.53 1.99
N ASP A 276 -12.99 10.70 3.01
CA ASP A 276 -12.79 10.20 4.36
C ASP A 276 -13.90 9.20 4.72
N LEU A 277 -13.50 7.96 4.99
CA LEU A 277 -14.38 6.86 5.38
C LEU A 277 -14.07 6.47 6.83
N ARG A 278 -15.09 6.48 7.69
CA ARG A 278 -14.94 6.10 9.10
C ARG A 278 -16.03 5.14 9.53
N ILE A 279 -15.63 4.00 10.07
CA ILE A 279 -16.55 3.04 10.69
C ILE A 279 -16.61 3.34 12.19
N THR A 280 -17.82 3.45 12.75
CA THR A 280 -18.06 3.64 14.19
C THR A 280 -19.07 2.62 14.70
N SER A 281 -19.13 2.43 16.02
CA SER A 281 -20.11 1.55 16.70
C SER A 281 -20.90 2.29 17.79
N GLY A 282 -21.26 3.56 17.55
CA GLY A 282 -21.96 4.42 18.50
C GLY A 282 -21.08 5.23 19.45
N ASN A 283 -19.76 4.98 19.48
CA ASN A 283 -18.76 5.83 20.13
C ASN A 283 -18.17 6.86 19.13
N PRO A 284 -17.63 8.00 19.61
CA PRO A 284 -17.02 9.01 18.75
C PRO A 284 -15.72 8.53 18.10
N GLU A 285 -14.99 7.61 18.74
CA GLU A 285 -13.75 7.07 18.20
C GLU A 285 -14.04 6.05 17.07
N PRO A 286 -13.43 6.22 15.89
CA PRO A 286 -13.63 5.30 14.78
C PRO A 286 -12.90 3.97 15.03
N LEU A 287 -13.58 2.86 14.69
CA LEU A 287 -13.01 1.52 14.67
C LEU A 287 -12.12 1.29 13.45
N ALA A 288 -12.37 2.01 12.36
CA ALA A 288 -11.55 1.97 11.15
C ALA A 288 -11.61 3.32 10.44
N ILE A 289 -10.49 3.71 9.84
CA ILE A 289 -10.37 4.91 8.99
C ILE A 289 -9.70 4.50 7.69
N ASN A 290 -10.29 4.90 6.57
CA ASN A 290 -9.64 4.80 5.28
C ASN A 290 -9.91 6.06 4.44
N GLN A 291 -8.88 6.55 3.79
CA GLN A 291 -8.89 7.87 3.17
C GLN A 291 -8.29 7.82 1.76
N TYR A 292 -8.87 8.58 0.83
CA TYR A 292 -8.49 8.51 -0.57
C TYR A 292 -8.33 9.91 -1.15
N LEU A 293 -7.16 10.17 -1.73
CA LEU A 293 -6.94 11.30 -2.61
C LEU A 293 -7.29 10.86 -4.04
N LEU A 294 -8.25 11.53 -4.67
CA LEU A 294 -8.78 11.15 -5.97
C LEU A 294 -8.91 12.36 -6.90
N SER A 295 -9.01 12.09 -8.19
CA SER A 295 -9.23 13.09 -9.23
C SER A 295 -10.54 12.86 -9.98
N ALA A 296 -11.15 13.94 -10.45
CA ALA A 296 -12.21 13.89 -11.46
C ALA A 296 -11.69 13.34 -12.80
N THR A 297 -10.37 13.46 -13.04
CA THR A 297 -9.69 12.81 -14.16
C THR A 297 -9.45 11.35 -13.78
N LYS A 298 -10.06 10.39 -14.50
CA LYS A 298 -9.87 8.95 -14.26
C LYS A 298 -8.64 8.42 -14.99
N ASP A 299 -8.04 7.37 -14.43
CA ASP A 299 -7.02 6.58 -15.11
C ASP A 299 -7.63 5.84 -16.31
N GLU A 300 -6.87 5.74 -17.41
CA GLU A 300 -7.24 4.96 -18.59
C GLU A 300 -6.10 4.02 -18.99
N ILE A 301 -6.35 2.72 -18.97
CA ILE A 301 -5.37 1.68 -19.30
C ILE A 301 -5.40 1.39 -20.80
N ASP A 302 -4.22 1.24 -21.40
CA ASP A 302 -4.01 0.81 -22.79
C ASP A 302 -3.93 -0.72 -22.88
N TRP A 303 -5.08 -1.39 -22.74
CA TRP A 303 -5.15 -2.85 -22.79
C TRP A 303 -4.54 -3.46 -24.06
N ASN A 304 -4.58 -2.75 -25.18
CA ASN A 304 -4.01 -3.22 -26.46
C ASN A 304 -2.47 -3.29 -26.44
N ARG A 305 -1.83 -2.63 -25.48
CA ARG A 305 -0.38 -2.62 -25.29
C ARG A 305 0.06 -3.39 -24.05
N THR A 306 -0.85 -4.17 -23.45
CA THR A 306 -0.49 -5.08 -22.36
C THR A 306 0.57 -6.07 -22.83
N THR A 307 1.57 -6.25 -21.97
CA THR A 307 2.64 -7.24 -22.10
C THR A 307 2.60 -8.16 -20.89
N TRP A 308 3.46 -9.18 -20.84
CA TRP A 308 3.51 -10.15 -19.74
C TRP A 308 3.78 -9.54 -18.36
N PHE A 309 4.34 -8.32 -18.30
CA PHE A 309 4.76 -7.67 -17.05
C PHE A 309 4.09 -6.31 -16.80
N TYR A 310 3.36 -5.74 -17.76
CA TYR A 310 2.92 -4.35 -17.69
C TYR A 310 1.74 -4.06 -18.62
N SER A 311 0.75 -3.32 -18.11
CA SER A 311 -0.34 -2.70 -18.87
C SER A 311 -0.21 -1.17 -18.84
N PRO A 312 0.20 -0.53 -19.95
CA PRO A 312 0.43 0.91 -19.98
C PRO A 312 -0.80 1.75 -19.63
N THR A 313 -0.58 2.91 -19.01
CA THR A 313 -1.64 3.89 -18.75
C THR A 313 -1.57 5.01 -19.78
N LYS A 314 -2.64 5.18 -20.57
CA LYS A 314 -2.76 6.28 -21.55
C LYS A 314 -2.93 7.63 -20.87
N LYS A 315 -3.65 7.62 -19.76
CA LYS A 315 -4.05 8.83 -19.03
C LYS A 315 -4.08 8.51 -17.55
N GLN A 316 -3.35 9.28 -16.76
CA GLN A 316 -3.34 9.15 -15.30
C GLN A 316 -4.36 10.10 -14.67
N GLN A 317 -4.75 9.84 -13.42
CA GLN A 317 -5.38 10.85 -12.58
C GLN A 317 -4.52 12.12 -12.50
N ASN A 318 -5.15 13.29 -12.53
CA ASN A 318 -4.45 14.56 -12.36
C ASN A 318 -4.63 15.03 -10.92
N LEU A 319 -3.55 14.99 -10.15
CA LEU A 319 -3.49 15.35 -8.73
C LEU A 319 -2.46 16.47 -8.50
N LEU A 320 -2.16 17.28 -9.52
CA LEU A 320 -1.14 18.34 -9.43
C LEU A 320 -1.46 19.39 -8.35
N GLN A 321 -2.73 19.52 -7.99
CA GLN A 321 -3.23 20.47 -6.99
C GLN A 321 -2.71 20.16 -5.58
N ILE A 322 -2.13 18.98 -5.33
CA ILE A 322 -1.50 18.69 -4.04
C ILE A 322 -0.26 19.56 -3.77
N ASN A 323 0.39 20.09 -4.82
CA ASN A 323 1.54 20.98 -4.67
C ASN A 323 1.13 22.39 -4.22
N ASP A 324 -0.17 22.72 -4.31
CA ASP A 324 -0.74 24.00 -3.88
C ASP A 324 -1.32 23.93 -2.45
N LEU A 325 -1.18 22.78 -1.77
CA LEU A 325 -1.64 22.63 -0.40
C LEU A 325 -0.86 23.58 0.53
N PRO A 326 -1.55 24.33 1.41
CA PRO A 326 -0.88 25.15 2.40
C PRO A 326 -0.05 24.29 3.35
N ASP A 327 1.04 24.87 3.86
CA ASP A 327 1.86 24.23 4.88
C ASP A 327 1.07 24.02 6.18
N VAL A 328 1.24 22.85 6.79
CA VAL A 328 0.65 22.48 8.08
C VAL A 328 1.73 22.20 9.09
N LYS A 329 1.63 22.86 10.24
CA LYS A 329 2.45 22.55 11.41
C LYS A 329 1.65 21.70 12.39
N LEU A 330 2.01 20.42 12.48
CA LEU A 330 1.40 19.50 13.44
C LEU A 330 1.93 19.76 14.85
N VAL A 331 1.07 19.51 15.83
CA VAL A 331 1.49 19.38 17.24
C VAL A 331 1.69 17.89 17.50
N SER A 332 2.84 17.52 18.06
CA SER A 332 3.16 16.14 18.39
C SER A 332 3.67 16.03 19.82
N ASP A 333 3.18 15.04 20.56
CA ASP A 333 3.81 14.53 21.78
C ASP A 333 4.34 13.12 21.53
N PHE A 334 5.53 12.83 22.04
CA PHE A 334 6.20 11.54 21.84
C PHE A 334 6.72 11.01 23.16
N ILE A 335 6.08 9.93 23.62
CA ILE A 335 6.38 9.25 24.86
C ILE A 335 6.93 7.88 24.53
N PHE A 336 8.06 7.53 25.14
CA PHE A 336 8.61 6.18 25.05
C PHE A 336 8.94 5.64 26.43
N THR A 337 8.59 4.38 26.67
CA THR A 337 8.74 3.73 27.97
C THR A 337 9.29 2.31 27.82
N PRO A 338 10.36 1.94 28.55
CA PRO A 338 10.84 0.57 28.56
C PRO A 338 9.80 -0.38 29.17
N ALA A 339 9.53 -1.49 28.49
CA ALA A 339 8.64 -2.57 28.95
C ALA A 339 9.19 -3.92 28.50
N ASN A 340 9.70 -4.72 29.45
CA ASN A 340 10.40 -5.98 29.19
C ASN A 340 11.60 -5.78 28.23
N ASP A 341 11.60 -6.48 27.09
CA ASP A 341 12.58 -6.42 26.01
C ASP A 341 12.29 -5.32 24.97
N LYS A 342 11.21 -4.54 25.16
CA LYS A 342 10.73 -3.55 24.19
C LYS A 342 10.77 -2.13 24.74
N MET A 343 10.95 -1.17 23.84
CA MET A 343 10.64 0.23 24.08
C MET A 343 9.26 0.50 23.47
N ASN A 344 8.24 0.67 24.32
CA ASN A 344 6.90 1.03 23.87
C ASN A 344 6.88 2.51 23.48
N LEU A 345 6.18 2.81 22.39
CA LEU A 345 6.10 4.12 21.77
C LEU A 345 4.63 4.58 21.75
N THR A 346 4.40 5.81 22.18
CA THR A 346 3.11 6.50 22.06
C THR A 346 3.35 7.85 21.42
N ILE A 347 2.72 8.08 20.28
CA ILE A 347 2.81 9.32 19.51
C ILE A 347 1.41 9.93 19.45
N GLU A 348 1.22 11.11 20.01
CA GLU A 348 -0.04 11.86 19.90
C GLU A 348 0.16 13.02 18.93
N LEU A 349 -0.69 13.10 17.91
CA LEU A 349 -0.63 14.11 16.87
C LEU A 349 -1.94 14.89 16.82
N GLU A 350 -1.83 16.18 16.56
CA GLU A 350 -2.95 17.07 16.31
C GLU A 350 -2.66 17.95 15.10
N ASN A 351 -3.65 18.08 14.22
CA ASN A 351 -3.65 19.10 13.18
C ASN A 351 -4.46 20.32 13.68
N PRO A 352 -3.83 21.37 14.23
CA PRO A 352 -4.55 22.53 14.74
C PRO A 352 -4.99 23.51 13.64
N SER A 353 -4.61 23.26 12.38
CA SER A 353 -4.91 24.14 11.25
C SER A 353 -6.30 23.87 10.66
N ASP A 354 -6.70 24.71 9.71
CA ASP A 354 -7.88 24.55 8.86
C ASP A 354 -7.56 23.86 7.51
N HIS A 355 -6.36 23.30 7.36
CA HIS A 355 -5.87 22.67 6.14
C HIS A 355 -5.66 21.16 6.31
N LEU A 356 -5.72 20.40 5.21
CA LEU A 356 -5.39 18.97 5.20
C LEU A 356 -3.91 18.76 5.47
N ALA A 357 -3.55 17.94 6.46
CA ALA A 357 -2.20 17.38 6.56
C ALA A 357 -2.16 16.07 5.76
N LEU A 358 -1.44 16.06 4.63
CA LEU A 358 -1.46 14.93 3.68
C LEU A 358 -0.17 14.09 3.78
N SER A 359 -0.35 12.77 3.86
CA SER A 359 0.74 11.77 3.89
C SER A 359 1.75 12.03 5.01
N VAL A 360 1.25 12.18 6.24
CA VAL A 360 2.04 12.34 7.46
C VAL A 360 2.88 11.10 7.70
N GLU A 361 4.19 11.28 7.68
CA GLU A 361 5.20 10.27 7.93
C GLU A 361 5.78 10.44 9.34
N LEU A 362 5.84 9.34 10.06
CA LEU A 362 6.43 9.23 11.38
C LEU A 362 7.70 8.39 11.29
N MET A 363 8.82 8.96 11.74
CA MET A 363 10.09 8.26 11.79
C MET A 363 10.71 8.41 13.18
N VAL A 364 11.01 7.28 13.80
CA VAL A 364 11.70 7.23 15.09
C VAL A 364 13.19 7.25 14.80
N LEU A 365 13.90 8.16 15.45
CA LEU A 365 15.34 8.33 15.29
C LEU A 365 16.03 8.13 16.64
N ASP A 366 17.26 7.63 16.61
CA ASP A 366 18.18 7.77 17.72
C ASP A 366 18.44 9.27 17.95
N ALA A 367 18.26 9.72 19.20
CA ALA A 367 18.29 11.16 19.50
C ALA A 367 19.67 11.77 19.23
N ASP A 368 20.73 11.01 19.53
CA ASP A 368 22.12 11.46 19.53
C ASP A 368 22.72 11.47 18.13
N SER A 369 22.62 10.35 17.41
CA SER A 369 23.16 10.19 16.05
C SER A 369 22.23 10.75 14.97
N GLY A 370 20.92 10.77 15.21
CA GLY A 370 19.91 11.08 14.19
C GLY A 370 19.68 9.97 13.17
N HIS A 371 20.25 8.79 13.38
CA HIS A 371 20.00 7.60 12.56
C HIS A 371 18.60 7.05 12.83
N PHE A 372 17.95 6.44 11.84
CA PHE A 372 16.60 5.90 12.00
C PHE A 372 16.62 4.58 12.79
N ILE A 373 15.55 4.33 13.54
CA ILE A 373 15.39 3.07 14.27
C ILE A 373 14.67 2.07 13.36
N ALA A 374 15.33 0.95 13.06
CA ALA A 374 14.74 -0.19 12.38
C ALA A 374 15.29 -1.51 12.97
N PRO A 375 14.43 -2.54 13.16
CA PRO A 375 12.99 -2.54 12.90
C PRO A 375 12.21 -1.69 13.92
N VAL A 376 11.15 -1.04 13.43
CA VAL A 376 10.16 -0.32 14.24
C VAL A 376 8.75 -0.76 13.84
N TYR A 377 7.89 -0.96 14.82
CA TYR A 377 6.55 -1.50 14.62
C TYR A 377 5.52 -0.45 15.07
N LEU A 378 5.07 0.39 14.13
CA LEU A 378 3.99 1.37 14.36
C LEU A 378 2.63 0.81 13.90
N GLU A 379 1.55 1.22 14.57
CA GLU A 379 0.19 0.82 14.20
C GLU A 379 -0.31 1.47 12.91
N ASP A 380 0.14 2.69 12.60
CA ASP A 380 -0.19 3.39 11.37
C ASP A 380 0.93 4.39 11.00
N ASN A 381 1.03 4.72 9.71
CA ASN A 381 1.96 5.70 9.16
C ASN A 381 1.53 6.11 7.74
N TYR A 382 2.07 7.20 7.21
CA TYR A 382 1.69 7.76 5.90
C TYR A 382 0.19 8.11 5.77
N PHE A 383 -0.48 8.39 6.88
CA PHE A 383 -1.91 8.74 6.94
C PHE A 383 -2.15 10.24 6.72
N SER A 384 -3.40 10.68 6.66
CA SER A 384 -3.74 12.11 6.61
C SER A 384 -4.50 12.53 7.86
N LEU A 385 -4.36 13.80 8.25
CA LEU A 385 -5.12 14.39 9.37
C LEU A 385 -5.99 15.53 8.86
N LEU A 386 -7.30 15.42 9.07
CA LEU A 386 -8.23 16.50 8.77
C LEU A 386 -8.03 17.69 9.73
N PRO A 387 -8.55 18.88 9.39
CA PRO A 387 -8.58 20.02 10.30
C PRO A 387 -9.14 19.68 11.68
N GLY A 388 -8.41 20.04 12.73
CA GLY A 388 -8.76 19.76 14.14
C GLY A 388 -8.68 18.30 14.56
N GLU A 389 -8.23 17.40 13.68
CA GLU A 389 -8.15 15.97 14.00
C GLU A 389 -6.97 15.66 14.93
N LYS A 390 -7.24 14.75 15.87
CA LYS A 390 -6.22 14.12 16.71
C LYS A 390 -6.05 12.65 16.34
N ARG A 391 -4.82 12.16 16.48
CA ARG A 391 -4.47 10.76 16.28
C ARG A 391 -3.47 10.33 17.33
N LYS A 392 -3.75 9.22 18.00
CA LYS A 392 -2.76 8.49 18.78
C LYS A 392 -2.25 7.35 17.92
N ILE A 393 -0.93 7.19 17.87
CA ILE A 393 -0.21 6.10 17.20
C ILE A 393 0.60 5.36 18.26
N GLU A 394 0.30 4.10 18.46
CA GLU A 394 1.06 3.19 19.32
C GLU A 394 2.05 2.33 18.52
N GLY A 395 3.14 1.94 19.15
CA GLY A 395 4.13 1.05 18.54
C GLY A 395 5.22 0.59 19.50
N TYR A 396 6.23 -0.09 18.96
CA TYR A 396 7.41 -0.49 19.70
C TYR A 396 8.65 -0.69 18.82
N CYS A 397 9.82 -0.68 19.44
CA CYS A 397 11.07 -1.26 18.91
C CYS A 397 11.71 -2.14 20.01
N TYR A 398 12.62 -3.04 19.63
CA TYR A 398 13.35 -3.84 20.61
C TYR A 398 14.48 -3.01 21.23
N ILE A 399 14.68 -3.16 22.55
CA ILE A 399 15.72 -2.43 23.27
C ILE A 399 17.12 -2.85 22.78
N ASP A 400 17.29 -4.11 22.39
CA ASP A 400 18.57 -4.66 21.92
C ASP A 400 19.01 -4.08 20.56
N ASP A 401 18.07 -3.53 19.78
CA ASP A 401 18.35 -2.84 18.51
C ASP A 401 18.74 -1.36 18.72
N LEU A 402 18.61 -0.84 19.95
CA LEU A 402 18.92 0.54 20.27
C LEU A 402 20.39 0.71 20.67
N VAL A 403 21.12 1.53 19.91
CA VAL A 403 22.47 1.97 20.31
C VAL A 403 22.39 2.86 21.56
N ASN A 404 21.49 3.84 21.56
CA ASN A 404 21.17 4.65 22.73
C ASN A 404 19.69 4.53 23.09
N LYS A 405 19.36 4.61 24.40
CA LYS A 405 17.97 4.55 24.90
C LYS A 405 17.24 5.90 24.82
N SER A 406 17.75 6.83 24.00
CA SER A 406 17.22 8.16 23.81
C SER A 406 16.67 8.26 22.40
N LEU A 407 15.37 8.51 22.26
CA LEU A 407 14.67 8.53 20.98
C LEU A 407 14.10 9.92 20.71
N LYS A 408 14.03 10.29 19.43
CA LYS A 408 13.31 11.46 18.95
C LYS A 408 12.38 11.09 17.81
N LEU A 409 11.30 11.85 17.67
CA LEU A 409 10.35 11.70 16.58
C LEU A 409 10.63 12.75 15.50
N LYS A 410 10.78 12.29 14.26
CA LYS A 410 10.67 13.14 13.06
C LYS A 410 9.27 12.96 12.50
N VAL A 411 8.58 14.08 12.30
CA VAL A 411 7.28 14.14 11.62
C VAL A 411 7.48 14.88 10.30
N SER A 412 7.20 14.20 9.19
CA SER A 412 7.28 14.72 7.81
C SER A 412 5.97 14.47 7.07
N GLY A 413 5.88 14.90 5.83
CA GLY A 413 4.75 14.63 4.94
C GLY A 413 4.72 15.59 3.77
N LEU A 414 3.70 15.52 2.93
CA LEU A 414 3.67 16.27 1.67
C LEU A 414 3.69 17.80 1.90
N ASN A 415 2.94 18.26 2.89
CA ASN A 415 2.81 19.67 3.25
C ASN A 415 3.08 19.91 4.75
N ILE A 416 3.92 19.09 5.37
CA ILE A 416 4.28 19.23 6.79
C ILE A 416 5.59 20.00 6.91
N LYS A 417 5.59 21.11 7.68
CA LYS A 417 6.76 21.97 7.89
C LYS A 417 6.95 22.42 9.34
#